data_AF-A0A5C7PMU7-F1
#
_entry.id   AF-A0A5C7PMU7-F1
#
_cell.length_a   1.000
_cell.length_b   1.000
_cell.length_c   1.000
_cell.angle_alpha   90.00
_cell.angle_beta   90.00
_cell.angle_gamma   90.00
#
_symmetry.space_group_name_H-M   'P 1'
#
loop_
_entity.id
_entity.type
_entity.pdbx_description
1 polymer ?
#
loop_
_entity_poly.entity_id
_entity_poly.type
_entity_poly.pdbx_seq_one_letter_code
_entity_poly.pdbx_strand_id
1 'polypeptide(L)'
;MTMTVSRLHKQLSELIAAGHGRKPVCINKRTFNHQLERDGVVIMPVESVSGPVFITIADDDGWQKFNRDGTEAGRYTVVLAGGEEE
;
A
#
# COMPACT_ATOMS: atom_id res chain seq x y z
N MET A 1 -15.31 -4.65 10.18
CA MET A 1 -16.31 -4.33 9.12
C MET A 1 -15.63 -4.46 7.78
N THR A 2 -16.11 -5.36 6.92
CA THR A 2 -15.55 -5.63 5.58
C THR A 2 -15.52 -4.35 4.73
N MET A 3 -14.43 -4.12 3.99
CA MET A 3 -14.36 -3.04 3.01
C MET A 3 -15.35 -3.32 1.87
N THR A 4 -16.17 -2.32 1.52
CA THR A 4 -17.11 -2.40 0.40
C THR A 4 -16.66 -1.48 -0.73
N VAL A 5 -17.19 -1.69 -1.94
CA VAL A 5 -16.94 -0.82 -3.10
C VAL A 5 -17.29 0.64 -2.79
N SER A 6 -18.44 0.88 -2.15
CA SER A 6 -18.87 2.24 -1.79
C SER A 6 -17.92 2.90 -0.79
N ARG A 7 -17.49 2.16 0.24
CA ARG A 7 -16.55 2.67 1.25
C ARG A 7 -15.18 2.96 0.63
N LEU A 8 -14.66 2.04 -0.18
CA LEU A 8 -13.40 2.21 -0.88
C LEU A 8 -13.46 3.43 -1.82
N HIS A 9 -14.51 3.54 -2.62
CA HIS A 9 -14.71 4.67 -3.52
C HIS A 9 -14.73 6.00 -2.77
N LYS A 10 -15.43 6.07 -1.63
CA LYS A 10 -15.46 7.28 -0.79
C LYS A 10 -14.06 7.67 -0.29
N GLN A 11 -13.30 6.72 0.25
CA GLN A 11 -11.95 6.98 0.75
C GLN A 11 -10.98 7.42 -0.37
N LEU A 12 -11.07 6.80 -1.54
CA LEU A 12 -10.26 7.21 -2.70
C LEU A 12 -10.68 8.60 -3.22
N SER A 13 -11.97 8.92 -3.20
CA SER A 13 -12.48 10.24 -3.58
C SER A 13 -11.95 11.34 -2.66
N GLU A 14 -11.89 11.07 -1.35
CA GLU A 14 -11.29 11.99 -0.36
C GLU A 14 -9.80 12.24 -0.66
N LEU A 15 -9.04 11.19 -1.01
CA LEU A 15 -7.63 11.32 -1.40
C LEU A 15 -7.44 12.09 -2.71
N ILE A 16 -8.33 11.90 -3.68
CA ILE A 16 -8.33 12.67 -4.93
C ILE A 16 -8.58 14.14 -4.64
N ALA A 17 -9.58 14.46 -3.81
CA ALA A 17 -9.89 15.82 -3.39
C ALA A 17 -8.71 16.49 -2.65
N ALA A 18 -7.92 15.70 -1.90
CA ALA A 18 -6.69 16.15 -1.25
C ALA A 18 -5.48 16.30 -2.20
N GLY A 19 -5.64 16.10 -3.51
CA GLY A 19 -4.56 16.25 -4.51
C GLY A 19 -3.67 15.03 -4.67
N HIS A 20 -4.08 13.86 -4.18
CA HIS A 20 -3.31 12.62 -4.25
C HIS A 20 -3.73 11.69 -5.41
N GLY A 21 -4.60 12.14 -6.31
CA GLY A 21 -5.17 11.29 -7.39
C GLY A 21 -4.17 10.70 -8.39
N ARG A 22 -2.93 11.20 -8.45
CA ARG A 22 -1.85 10.64 -9.31
C ARG A 22 -0.92 9.69 -8.57
N LYS A 23 -1.12 9.48 -7.27
CA LYS A 23 -0.27 8.59 -6.46
C LYS A 23 -0.63 7.13 -6.79
N PRO A 24 0.34 6.24 -6.95
CA PRO A 24 0.07 4.83 -7.20
C PRO A 24 -0.58 4.19 -5.96
N VAL A 25 -1.43 3.19 -6.20
CA VAL A 25 -2.05 2.36 -5.16
C VAL A 25 -1.25 1.05 -5.05
N CYS A 26 -0.89 0.64 -3.83
CA CYS A 26 -0.04 -0.51 -3.55
C CYS A 26 -0.67 -1.40 -2.46
N ILE A 27 -0.24 -2.66 -2.41
CA ILE A 27 -0.67 -3.64 -1.41
C ILE A 27 0.39 -3.75 -0.31
N ASN A 28 -0.03 -3.69 0.96
CA ASN A 28 0.86 -3.98 2.08
C ASN A 28 1.03 -5.49 2.26
N LYS A 29 2.14 -6.04 1.74
CA LYS A 29 2.48 -7.47 1.86
C LYS A 29 2.73 -7.96 3.29
N ARG A 30 2.90 -7.08 4.27
CA ARG A 30 2.98 -7.49 5.69
C ARG A 30 1.63 -7.91 6.25
N THR A 31 0.54 -7.36 5.72
CA THR A 31 -0.84 -7.64 6.15
C THR A 31 -1.65 -8.41 5.12
N PHE A 32 -1.17 -8.42 3.87
CA PHE A 32 -1.67 -9.27 2.79
C PHE A 32 -0.69 -10.42 2.61
N ASN A 33 -0.75 -11.34 3.56
CA ASN A 33 -0.01 -12.58 3.59
C ASN A 33 -0.97 -13.73 3.96
N HIS A 34 -0.84 -14.84 3.26
CA HIS A 34 -1.53 -16.09 3.62
C HIS A 34 -0.63 -17.26 3.25
N GLN A 35 -0.63 -18.32 4.05
CA GLN A 35 0.27 -19.46 3.83
C GLN A 35 0.07 -20.12 2.46
N LEU A 36 -1.18 -20.15 1.99
CA LEU A 36 -1.60 -20.72 0.71
C LEU A 36 -1.56 -19.73 -0.47
N GLU A 37 -0.90 -18.56 -0.35
CA GLU A 37 -0.83 -17.58 -1.47
C GLU A 37 -0.24 -18.19 -2.75
N ARG A 38 0.73 -19.10 -2.62
CA ARG A 38 1.41 -19.75 -3.75
C ARG A 38 0.55 -20.78 -4.47
N ASP A 39 -0.50 -21.26 -3.83
CA ASP A 39 -1.40 -22.27 -4.39
C ASP A 39 -2.49 -21.62 -5.27
N GLY A 40 -2.59 -20.28 -5.28
CA GLY A 40 -3.51 -19.53 -6.12
C GLY A 40 -4.98 -19.56 -5.66
N VAL A 41 -5.25 -20.11 -4.48
CA VAL A 41 -6.62 -20.31 -3.95
C VAL A 41 -7.09 -19.20 -3.03
N VAL A 42 -6.22 -18.25 -2.68
CA VAL A 42 -6.50 -17.24 -1.66
C VAL A 42 -6.89 -15.91 -2.28
N ILE A 43 -8.06 -15.41 -1.90
CA ILE A 43 -8.50 -14.03 -2.17
C ILE A 43 -8.77 -13.37 -0.82
N MET A 44 -7.97 -12.37 -0.45
CA MET A 44 -8.07 -11.70 0.84
C MET A 44 -8.91 -10.41 0.74
N PRO A 45 -9.79 -10.13 1.71
CA PRO A 45 -10.50 -8.87 1.77
C PRO A 45 -9.53 -7.72 2.11
N VAL A 46 -9.79 -6.54 1.53
CA VAL A 46 -9.19 -5.29 2.01
C VAL A 46 -9.86 -4.91 3.32
N GLU A 47 -9.09 -4.43 4.29
CA GLU A 47 -9.60 -3.94 5.57
C GLU A 47 -9.40 -2.45 5.75
N SER A 48 -8.29 -1.90 5.24
CA SER A 48 -7.99 -0.48 5.37
C SER A 48 -7.28 0.09 4.14
N VAL A 49 -7.47 1.40 3.98
CA VAL A 49 -6.80 2.24 2.98
C VAL A 49 -6.11 3.37 3.71
N SER A 50 -4.82 3.53 3.49
CA SER A 50 -4.02 4.61 4.08
C SER A 50 -3.22 5.32 3.00
N GLY A 51 -2.98 6.62 3.17
CA GLY A 51 -2.17 7.37 2.23
C GLY A 51 -2.32 8.88 2.34
N PRO A 52 -1.34 9.63 1.81
CA PRO A 52 -0.12 9.14 1.17
C PRO A 52 0.92 8.62 2.17
N VAL A 53 1.47 7.43 1.94
CA VAL A 53 2.54 6.80 2.74
C VAL A 53 3.84 6.89 1.95
N PHE A 54 4.91 7.34 2.59
CA PHE A 54 6.25 7.31 1.99
C PHE A 54 6.83 5.90 2.06
N ILE A 55 7.32 5.40 0.94
CA ILE A 55 8.01 4.11 0.85
C ILE A 55 9.38 4.35 0.25
N THR A 56 10.41 3.87 0.94
CA THR A 56 11.80 3.92 0.49
C THR A 56 12.00 2.97 -0.70
N ILE A 57 12.90 3.35 -1.59
CA ILE A 57 13.24 2.53 -2.76
C ILE A 57 14.60 1.88 -2.49
N ALA A 58 14.73 0.62 -2.88
CA ALA A 58 16.00 -0.07 -2.81
C ALA A 58 16.99 0.49 -3.85
N ASP A 59 18.28 0.49 -3.52
CA ASP A 59 19.35 0.64 -4.49
C ASP A 59 19.59 -0.67 -5.25
N ASP A 60 20.60 -0.68 -6.11
CA ASP A 60 20.91 -1.84 -6.96
C ASP A 60 21.44 -3.04 -6.14
N ASP A 61 21.86 -2.82 -4.89
CA ASP A 61 22.41 -3.83 -3.98
C ASP A 61 21.37 -4.33 -2.95
N GLY A 62 20.11 -3.90 -3.08
CA GLY A 62 19.01 -4.30 -2.20
C GLY A 62 18.98 -3.57 -0.87
N TRP A 63 19.84 -2.58 -0.66
CA TRP A 63 19.84 -1.70 0.51
C TRP A 63 19.00 -0.45 0.23
N GLN A 64 18.78 0.36 1.24
CA GLN A 64 17.98 1.58 1.08
C GLN A 64 18.75 2.62 0.26
N LYS A 65 18.13 3.12 -0.80
CA LYS A 65 18.70 4.19 -1.62
C LYS A 65 18.61 5.54 -0.89
N PHE A 66 19.71 6.28 -0.91
CA PHE A 66 19.78 7.67 -0.46
C PHE A 66 20.04 8.61 -1.64
N ASN A 67 19.48 9.81 -1.56
CA ASN A 67 19.77 10.90 -2.48
C ASN A 67 21.16 11.49 -2.18
N ARG A 68 21.70 12.26 -3.12
CA ARG A 68 23.03 12.90 -2.98
C ARG A 68 23.10 13.88 -1.79
N ASP A 69 21.97 14.42 -1.35
CA ASP A 69 21.84 15.32 -0.21
C ASP A 69 21.71 14.59 1.14
N GLY A 70 21.75 13.25 1.15
CA GLY A 70 21.63 12.42 2.34
C GLY A 70 20.19 12.12 2.77
N THR A 71 19.18 12.60 2.02
CA THR A 71 17.78 12.26 2.29
C THR A 71 17.42 10.88 1.73
N GLU A 72 16.37 10.25 2.27
CA GLU A 72 15.90 8.96 1.79
C GLU A 72 15.30 9.09 0.38
N ALA A 73 15.71 8.21 -0.54
CA ALA A 73 15.08 8.13 -1.84
C ALA A 73 13.81 7.26 -1.72
N GLY A 74 12.69 7.81 -2.17
CA GLY A 74 11.42 7.10 -2.05
C GLY A 74 10.31 7.70 -2.89
N ARG A 75 9.11 7.17 -2.71
CA ARG A 75 7.90 7.67 -3.34
C ARG A 75 6.72 7.59 -2.38
N TYR A 76 5.76 8.49 -2.58
CA TYR A 76 4.49 8.43 -1.86
C TYR A 76 3.48 7.56 -2.59
N THR A 77 2.78 6.71 -1.86
CA THR A 77 1.78 5.78 -2.38
C THR A 77 0.52 5.78 -1.52
N VAL A 78 -0.59 5.27 -2.06
CA VAL A 78 -1.74 4.85 -1.28
C VAL A 78 -1.60 3.36 -1.02
N VAL A 79 -1.83 2.91 0.20
CA VAL A 79 -1.60 1.53 0.63
C VAL A 79 -2.93 0.91 1.04
N LEU A 80 -3.21 -0.26 0.48
CA LEU A 80 -4.29 -1.14 0.92
C LEU A 80 -3.69 -2.18 1.88
N ALA A 81 -4.31 -2.38 3.03
CA ALA A 81 -3.93 -3.41 4.00
C ALA A 81 -5.08 -4.40 4.26
N GLY A 82 -4.71 -5.66 4.50
CA GLY A 82 -5.59 -6.78 4.78
C GLY A 82 -5.65 -7.07 6.27
N GLY A 83 -6.50 -8.02 6.65
CA GLY A 83 -6.51 -8.58 7.99
C GLY A 83 -5.69 -9.87 8.00
N GLU A 84 -4.68 -9.93 8.87
CA GLU A 84 -4.19 -11.22 9.36
C GLU A 84 -5.23 -11.74 10.37
N GLU A 85 -5.62 -13.01 10.26
CA GLU A 85 -5.97 -13.75 11.48
C GLU A 85 -4.65 -13.98 12.22
N GLU A 86 -4.56 -13.42 13.43
CA GLU A 86 -3.52 -13.71 14.42
C GLU A 86 -3.57 -15.21 14.84
#